data_AF-A0A7X2TWR1-F1
#
_entry.id   AF-A0A7X2TWR1-F1
#
_cell.length_a   1.000
_cell.length_b   1.000
_cell.length_c   1.000
_cell.angle_alpha   90.00
_cell.angle_beta   90.00
_cell.angle_gamma   90.00
#
_symmetry.space_group_name_H-M   'P 1'
#
loop_
_entity.id
_entity.type
_entity.pdbx_description
1 polymer ?
#
loop_
_entity_poly.entity_id
_entity_poly.type
_entity_poly.pdbx_seq_one_letter_code
_entity_poly.pdbx_strand_id
1 'polypeptide(L)'
;MATKQPPFKTENQEAEWWKKIQNLVADRFEQAAAAKLGKGTVAQAARERAAQSGAAPTITIRLAESDLTRAKIFAAEKGLRYQTYLNMLLHQALNSEEKGARRG
;
A
#
# COMPACT_ATOMS: atom_id res chain seq x y z
N MET A 1 -14.74 -8.76 16.34
CA MET A 1 -16.13 -8.25 16.21
C MET A 1 -16.88 -9.23 15.34
N ALA A 2 -18.01 -9.78 15.81
CA ALA A 2 -18.75 -10.81 15.08
C ALA A 2 -19.39 -10.21 13.82
N THR A 3 -18.99 -10.68 12.64
CA THR A 3 -19.65 -10.37 11.37
C THR A 3 -20.98 -11.11 11.35
N LYS A 4 -22.06 -10.40 11.72
CA LYS A 4 -23.41 -10.96 11.73
C LYS A 4 -23.84 -11.20 10.29
N GLN A 5 -23.59 -12.42 9.80
CA GLN A 5 -24.02 -12.84 8.48
C GLN A 5 -25.55 -12.75 8.41
N PRO A 6 -26.11 -12.07 7.41
CA PRO A 6 -27.56 -11.97 7.29
C PRO A 6 -28.18 -13.36 7.13
N PRO A 7 -29.29 -13.67 7.81
CA PRO A 7 -29.87 -15.01 7.83
C PRO A 7 -30.68 -15.27 6.56
N PHE A 8 -30.01 -15.35 5.41
CA PHE A 8 -30.64 -15.76 4.16
C PHE A 8 -30.71 -17.29 4.13
N LYS A 9 -31.90 -17.82 3.87
CA LYS A 9 -32.13 -19.27 3.77
C LYS A 9 -31.92 -19.79 2.34
N THR A 10 -31.94 -18.90 1.35
CA THR A 10 -31.82 -19.22 -0.09
C THR A 10 -31.14 -18.10 -0.87
N GLU A 11 -30.50 -18.47 -1.98
CA GLU A 11 -29.82 -17.54 -2.90
C GLU A 11 -30.78 -16.50 -3.52
N ASN A 12 -32.01 -16.91 -3.84
CA ASN A 12 -33.05 -15.99 -4.32
C ASN A 12 -33.41 -14.91 -3.30
N GLN A 13 -33.46 -15.26 -2.01
CA GLN A 13 -33.74 -14.31 -0.94
C GLN A 13 -32.61 -13.27 -0.81
N GLU A 14 -31.37 -13.71 -0.98
CA GLU A 14 -30.21 -12.83 -1.01
C GLU A 14 -30.22 -11.92 -2.24
N ALA A 15 -30.52 -12.45 -3.43
CA ALA A 15 -30.60 -11.66 -4.66
C ALA A 15 -31.68 -10.56 -4.60
N GLU A 16 -32.85 -10.86 -4.04
CA GLU A 16 -33.90 -9.84 -3.82
C GLU A 16 -33.47 -8.77 -2.80
N TRP A 17 -32.74 -9.17 -1.76
CA TRP A 17 -32.18 -8.25 -0.78
C TRP A 17 -31.13 -7.34 -1.41
N TRP A 18 -30.22 -7.88 -2.24
CA TRP A 18 -29.24 -7.09 -2.99
C TRP A 18 -29.93 -6.08 -3.92
N LYS A 19 -30.97 -6.49 -4.65
CA LYS A 19 -31.76 -5.58 -5.50
C LYS A 19 -32.38 -4.43 -4.71
N LYS A 20 -32.89 -4.70 -3.51
CA LYS A 20 -33.50 -3.67 -2.64
C LYS A 20 -32.48 -2.71 -2.03
N ILE A 21 -31.22 -3.15 -1.85
CA ILE A 21 -30.18 -2.38 -1.14
C ILE A 21 -29.19 -1.69 -2.08
N GLN A 22 -29.31 -1.86 -3.41
CA GLN A 22 -28.38 -1.26 -4.38
C GLN A 22 -28.21 0.26 -4.20
N ASN A 23 -29.30 0.99 -3.99
CA ASN A 23 -29.24 2.44 -3.79
C ASN A 23 -28.52 2.79 -2.48
N LEU A 24 -28.79 2.06 -1.39
CA LEU A 24 -28.10 2.26 -0.12
C LEU A 24 -26.60 1.96 -0.24
N VAL A 25 -26.21 0.94 -1.02
CA VAL A 25 -24.79 0.66 -1.28
C VAL A 25 -24.17 1.80 -2.09
N ALA A 26 -24.82 2.23 -3.17
CA ALA A 26 -24.35 3.34 -4.01
C ALA A 26 -24.16 4.62 -3.18
N ASP A 27 -25.17 5.01 -2.39
CA ASP A 27 -25.11 6.18 -1.52
C ASP A 27 -23.95 6.10 -0.51
N ARG A 28 -23.64 4.90 -0.01
CA ARG A 28 -22.54 4.69 0.93
C ARG A 28 -21.18 4.79 0.25
N PHE A 29 -21.05 4.33 -0.98
CA PHE A 29 -19.85 4.53 -1.79
C PHE A 29 -19.63 6.00 -2.13
N GLU A 30 -20.68 6.72 -2.50
CA GLU A 30 -20.62 8.16 -2.78
C GLU A 30 -20.26 8.96 -1.52
N GLN A 31 -20.87 8.65 -0.37
CA GLN A 31 -20.54 9.26 0.92
C GLN A 31 -19.09 8.96 1.34
N ALA A 32 -18.61 7.75 1.11
CA ALA A 32 -17.22 7.37 1.39
C ALA A 32 -16.23 8.07 0.45
N ALA A 33 -16.60 8.30 -0.81
CA ALA A 33 -15.81 9.05 -1.78
C ALA A 33 -15.78 10.55 -1.46
N ALA A 34 -16.88 11.11 -0.95
CA ALA A 34 -16.97 12.48 -0.49
C ALA A 34 -16.29 12.71 0.88
N ALA A 35 -16.09 11.65 1.67
CA ALA A 35 -15.34 11.71 2.91
C ALA A 35 -13.83 11.89 2.64
N LYS A 36 -13.12 12.52 3.59
CA LYS A 36 -11.68 12.78 3.50
C LYS A 36 -10.91 11.47 3.21
N LEU A 37 -10.32 11.36 2.02
CA LEU A 37 -9.39 10.29 1.64
C LEU A 37 -8.31 10.18 2.73
N GLY A 38 -8.16 8.99 3.32
CA GLY A 38 -7.18 8.76 4.38
C GLY A 38 -7.69 8.06 5.64
N LYS A 39 -8.94 7.59 5.68
CA LYS A 39 -9.52 6.82 6.80
C LYS A 39 -9.76 5.34 6.49
N GLY A 40 -9.12 4.81 5.44
CA GLY A 40 -9.13 3.37 5.13
C GLY A 40 -7.93 2.65 5.73
N THR A 41 -8.01 1.33 5.88
CA THR A 41 -6.93 0.47 6.42
C THR A 41 -5.59 0.69 5.72
N VAL A 42 -5.60 0.93 4.40
CA VAL A 42 -4.39 1.24 3.61
C VAL A 42 -3.78 2.59 4.01
N ALA A 43 -4.62 3.61 4.21
CA ALA A 43 -4.16 4.93 4.63
C ALA A 43 -3.67 4.94 6.09
N GLN A 44 -4.29 4.12 6.95
CA GLN A 44 -3.82 3.90 8.31
C GLN A 44 -2.45 3.20 8.31
N ALA A 45 -2.28 2.12 7.55
CA ALA A 45 -0.98 1.45 7.42
C ALA A 45 0.10 2.36 6.81
N ALA A 46 -0.28 3.25 5.87
CA ALA A 46 0.62 4.27 5.33
C ALA A 46 1.02 5.30 6.39
N ARG A 47 0.08 5.77 7.23
CA ARG A 47 0.35 6.68 8.35
C ARG A 47 1.20 6.03 9.44
N GLU A 48 0.93 4.76 9.77
CA GLU A 48 1.70 4.01 10.75
C GLU A 48 3.15 3.82 10.26
N ARG A 49 3.36 3.47 8.99
CA ARG A 49 4.71 3.47 8.39
C ARG A 49 5.36 4.84 8.41
N ALA A 50 4.62 5.89 8.06
CA ALA A 50 5.14 7.25 8.06
C ALA A 50 5.48 7.74 9.48
N ALA A 51 4.72 7.34 10.50
CA ALA A 51 4.96 7.68 11.90
C ALA A 51 6.15 6.92 12.49
N GLN A 52 6.37 5.67 12.07
CA GLN A 52 7.55 4.87 12.43
C GLN A 52 8.82 5.34 11.69
N SER A 53 8.64 5.94 10.51
CA SER A 53 9.70 6.54 9.71
C SER A 53 9.84 8.01 10.09
N GLY A 54 10.40 8.30 11.28
CA GLY A 54 10.82 9.67 11.62
C GLY A 54 11.62 10.29 10.46
N ALA A 55 11.72 11.63 10.42
CA ALA A 55 12.37 12.34 9.31
C ALA A 55 13.72 11.70 8.97
N ALA A 56 13.80 11.08 7.78
CA ALA A 56 14.98 10.32 7.39
C ALA A 56 16.17 11.29 7.32
N PRO A 57 17.31 10.97 7.95
CA PRO A 57 18.49 11.81 7.85
C PRO A 57 18.93 11.88 6.39
N THR A 58 19.27 13.08 5.93
CA THR A 58 19.83 13.25 4.58
C THR A 58 21.27 12.78 4.59
N ILE A 59 21.57 11.78 3.77
CA ILE A 59 22.92 11.25 3.59
C ILE A 59 23.38 11.43 2.15
N THR A 60 24.68 11.68 1.96
CA THR A 60 25.30 11.77 0.63
C THR A 60 26.05 10.47 0.34
N ILE A 61 25.69 9.79 -0.75
CA ILE A 61 26.35 8.55 -1.19
C ILE A 61 26.99 8.83 -2.55
N ARG A 62 28.25 8.40 -2.73
CA ARG A 62 28.94 8.47 -4.03
C ARG A 62 28.68 7.18 -4.80
N LEU A 63 28.22 7.31 -6.04
CA LEU A 63 27.96 6.20 -6.96
C LEU A 63 28.70 6.46 -8.28
N ALA A 64 29.11 5.41 -8.97
CA ALA A 64 29.68 5.54 -10.30
C ALA A 64 28.61 6.06 -11.28
N GLU A 65 29.03 6.84 -12.28
CA GLU A 65 28.10 7.44 -13.24
C GLU A 65 27.33 6.38 -14.07
N SER A 66 27.97 5.25 -14.34
CA SER A 66 27.34 4.08 -14.97
C SER A 66 26.21 3.51 -14.11
N ASP A 67 26.39 3.43 -12.79
CA ASP A 67 25.36 2.97 -11.85
C ASP A 67 24.20 3.95 -11.75
N LEU A 68 24.49 5.25 -11.70
CA LEU A 68 23.46 6.30 -11.72
C LEU A 68 22.56 6.16 -12.95
N THR A 69 23.17 5.94 -14.11
CA THR A 69 22.45 5.78 -15.39
C THR A 69 21.57 4.54 -15.38
N ARG A 70 22.13 3.38 -14.97
CA ARG A 70 21.36 2.12 -14.86
C ARG A 70 20.17 2.25 -13.92
N ALA A 71 20.39 2.83 -12.74
CA ALA A 71 19.33 3.01 -11.76
C ALA A 71 18.23 3.96 -12.23
N LYS A 72 18.55 5.00 -13.02
CA LYS A 72 17.54 5.87 -13.65
C LYS A 72 16.67 5.12 -14.66
N ILE A 73 17.28 4.28 -15.50
CA ILE A 73 16.55 3.45 -16.49
C ILE A 73 15.57 2.53 -15.77
N PHE A 74 16.05 1.76 -14.78
CA PHE A 74 15.18 0.83 -14.05
C PHE A 74 14.09 1.52 -13.22
N ALA A 75 14.36 2.72 -12.70
CA ALA A 75 13.33 3.52 -12.05
C ALA A 75 12.20 3.90 -13.03
N ALA A 76 12.56 4.34 -14.25
CA ALA A 76 11.60 4.70 -15.29
C ALA A 76 10.77 3.49 -15.75
N GLU A 77 11.41 2.34 -15.98
CA GLU A 77 10.72 1.09 -16.36
C GLU A 77 9.70 0.64 -15.30
N LYS A 78 9.99 0.90 -14.02
CA LYS A 78 9.09 0.58 -12.91
C LYS A 78 8.07 1.68 -12.60
N GLY A 79 8.09 2.79 -13.33
CA GLY A 79 7.23 3.94 -13.06
C GLY A 79 7.49 4.61 -11.69
N LEU A 80 8.70 4.47 -11.15
CA LEU A 80 9.10 5.01 -9.86
C LEU A 80 10.01 6.24 -10.02
N ARG A 81 9.95 7.16 -9.05
CA ARG A 81 10.97 8.21 -8.95
C ARG A 81 12.33 7.57 -8.64
N TYR A 82 13.38 8.14 -9.21
CA TYR A 82 14.76 7.67 -9.01
C TYR A 82 15.13 7.47 -7.53
N GLN A 83 14.87 8.47 -6.67
CA GLN A 83 15.17 8.38 -5.24
C GLN A 83 14.37 7.26 -4.55
N THR A 84 13.10 7.08 -4.93
CA THR A 84 12.24 6.01 -4.38
C THR A 84 12.80 4.64 -4.76
N TYR A 85 13.23 4.49 -6.02
CA TYR A 85 13.84 3.25 -6.50
C TYR A 85 15.14 2.92 -5.76
N LEU A 86 16.02 3.90 -5.56
CA LEU A 86 17.24 3.70 -4.77
C LEU A 86 16.95 3.29 -3.32
N ASN A 87 16.02 3.99 -2.65
CA ASN A 87 15.65 3.67 -1.27
C ASN A 87 15.07 2.24 -1.16
N MET A 88 14.28 1.82 -2.13
CA MET A 88 13.75 0.46 -2.20
C MET A 88 14.88 -0.57 -2.35
N LEU A 89 15.83 -0.36 -3.26
CA LEU A 89 16.97 -1.27 -3.45
C LEU A 89 17.81 -1.40 -2.17
N LEU A 90 18.09 -0.28 -1.50
CA LEU A 90 18.84 -0.28 -0.24
C LEU A 90 18.11 -1.10 0.83
N HIS A 91 16.80 -0.90 0.97
CA HIS A 91 16.00 -1.66 1.93
C HIS A 91 15.98 -3.17 1.61
N GLN A 92 15.88 -3.53 0.33
CA GLN A 92 15.91 -4.93 -0.10
C GLN A 92 17.27 -5.60 0.16
N ALA A 93 18.37 -4.89 -0.08
CA ALA A 93 19.71 -5.37 0.20
C ALA A 93 19.89 -5.62 1.70
N LEU A 94 19.56 -4.64 2.55
CA LEU A 94 19.65 -4.78 4.02
C LEU A 94 18.84 -5.98 4.54
N ASN A 95 17.59 -6.12 4.11
CA ASN A 95 16.74 -7.25 4.50
C ASN A 95 17.32 -8.61 4.05
N SER A 96 18.03 -8.63 2.92
CA SER A 96 18.65 -9.84 2.39
C SER A 96 19.88 -10.23 3.21
N GLU A 97 20.72 -9.24 3.55
CA GLU A 97 21.88 -9.41 4.44
C GLU A 97 21.46 -9.90 5.83
N GLU A 98 20.43 -9.31 6.45
CA GLU A 98 19.92 -9.76 7.75
C GLU A 98 19.42 -11.22 7.72
N LYS A 99 18.73 -11.60 6.64
CA LYS A 99 18.28 -12.98 6.43
C LYS A 99 19.44 -13.94 6.17
N GLY A 100 20.55 -13.46 5.60
CA GLY A 100 21.78 -14.22 5.44
C GLY A 100 22.49 -14.43 6.78
N ALA A 101 22.69 -13.35 7.53
CA ALA A 101 23.36 -13.33 8.82
C ALA A 101 22.65 -14.17 9.91
N ARG A 102 21.31 -14.29 9.86
CA ARG A 102 20.56 -15.15 10.79
C ARG A 102 20.62 -16.65 10.46
N ARG A 103 21.14 -17.02 9.28
CA ARG A 103 21.23 -18.41 8.81
C ARG A 103 22.64 -19.00 8.89
N GLY A 104 23.66 -18.19 9.18
CA GLY A 104 25.03 -18.62 9.47
C GLY A 104 25.30 -18.58 10.97
#